data_AF-A0A661XC64-F1
#
_entry.id   AF-A0A661XC64-F1
#
_cell.length_a   1.000
_cell.length_b   1.000
_cell.length_c   1.000
_cell.angle_alpha   90.00
_cell.angle_beta   90.00
_cell.angle_gamma   90.00
#
_symmetry.space_group_name_H-M   'P 1'
#
loop_
_entity.id
_entity.type
_entity.pdbx_description
1 polymer ?
#
loop_
_entity_poly.entity_id
_entity_poly.type
_entity_poly.pdbx_seq_one_letter_code
_entity_poly.pdbx_strand_id
1 'polypeptide(L)'
;IKRYISSNSFFKDSLSPINPDNSMPEIIRKMCEVSIKTGIGPMAGIAGAIAEEIGKELLHYTDEVIVENGGDIFIKTEKDRIIGIYTENEKFKNFAIKIKSKNTPLGICSSSSYIGHSLSFGKAELTTVISKDTVLADSLATLIGNKVTDKNDLDIVMNEVSSYNIIGAFAIKDDRIAILGEIEFVEVG
;
A
#
# COMPACT_ATOMS: atom_id res chain seq x y z
N ILE A 1 10.43 13.41 8.90
CA ILE A 1 10.65 11.99 9.27
C ILE A 1 12.02 11.74 9.93
N LYS A 2 13.16 11.90 9.23
CA LYS A 2 14.51 11.57 9.78
C LYS A 2 14.78 12.18 11.17
N ARG A 3 14.47 13.47 11.35
CA ARG A 3 14.59 14.17 12.65
C ARG A 3 13.72 13.56 13.75
N TYR A 4 12.53 13.08 13.42
CA TYR A 4 11.66 12.41 14.39
C TYR A 4 12.24 11.07 14.81
N ILE A 5 12.71 10.27 13.85
CA ILE A 5 13.35 8.97 14.10
C ILE A 5 14.63 9.14 14.94
N SER A 6 15.46 10.16 14.69
CA SER A 6 16.68 10.38 15.48
C SER A 6 16.40 10.68 16.95
N SER A 7 15.25 11.27 17.25
CA SER A 7 14.82 11.56 18.63
C SER A 7 13.92 10.47 19.23
N ASN A 8 13.44 9.52 18.40
CA ASN A 8 12.50 8.48 18.78
C ASN A 8 12.87 7.17 18.07
N SER A 9 14.01 6.57 18.43
CA SER A 9 14.52 5.36 17.75
C SER A 9 13.52 4.20 17.73
N PHE A 10 12.73 4.04 18.80
CA PHE A 10 11.67 3.04 18.89
C PHE A 10 10.63 3.13 17.76
N PHE A 11 10.38 4.33 17.21
CA PHE A 11 9.43 4.51 16.11
C PHE A 11 9.83 3.72 14.87
N LYS A 12 11.13 3.67 14.56
CA LYS A 12 11.64 3.02 13.36
C LYS A 12 11.52 1.50 13.43
N ASP A 13 11.79 0.94 14.61
CA ASP A 13 11.94 -0.51 14.78
C ASP A 13 10.67 -1.17 15.33
N SER A 14 9.66 -0.39 15.73
CA SER A 14 8.40 -0.94 16.24
C SER A 14 7.64 -1.69 15.14
N LEU A 15 7.35 -2.97 15.41
CA LEU A 15 6.44 -3.79 14.61
C LEU A 15 5.00 -3.76 15.15
N SER A 16 4.75 -3.01 16.22
CA SER A 16 3.45 -2.87 16.87
C SER A 16 2.98 -1.42 16.89
N PRO A 17 1.67 -1.18 17.16
CA PRO A 17 1.13 0.17 17.13
C PRO A 17 1.78 1.14 18.11
N ILE A 18 1.92 2.39 17.67
CA ILE A 18 2.36 3.50 18.50
C ILE A 18 1.21 4.50 18.60
N ASN A 19 0.86 4.90 19.82
CA ASN A 19 -0.21 5.88 20.04
C ASN A 19 0.19 7.24 19.44
N PRO A 20 -0.67 7.85 18.60
CA PRO A 20 -0.43 9.19 18.10
C PRO A 20 -0.51 10.22 19.24
N ASP A 21 0.31 11.27 19.14
CA ASP A 21 0.25 12.46 19.99
C ASP A 21 0.15 13.72 19.12
N ASN A 22 -0.50 14.77 19.64
CA ASN A 22 -0.71 16.04 18.96
C ASN A 22 0.58 16.84 18.75
N SER A 23 1.67 16.52 19.47
CA SER A 23 2.98 17.12 19.24
C SER A 23 3.72 16.53 18.04
N MET A 24 3.25 15.40 17.51
CA MET A 24 3.89 14.72 16.39
C MET A 24 3.70 15.50 15.08
N PRO A 25 4.71 15.51 14.19
CA PRO A 25 4.52 15.99 12.82
C PRO A 25 3.37 15.25 12.14
N GLU A 26 2.60 15.93 11.30
CA GLU A 26 1.36 15.40 10.71
C GLU A 26 1.55 14.04 10.03
N ILE A 27 2.57 13.90 9.17
CA ILE A 27 2.91 12.64 8.51
C ILE A 27 3.20 11.49 9.50
N ILE A 28 3.86 11.79 10.62
CA ILE A 28 4.17 10.80 11.66
C ILE A 28 2.90 10.40 12.41
N ARG A 29 2.08 11.38 12.78
CA ARG A 29 0.79 11.15 13.44
C ARG A 29 -0.12 10.28 12.57
N LYS A 30 -0.20 10.58 11.26
CA LYS A 30 -0.97 9.80 10.29
C LYS A 30 -0.52 8.34 10.22
N MET A 31 0.79 8.10 10.18
CA MET A 31 1.35 6.73 10.22
C MET A 31 0.97 6.01 11.52
N CYS A 32 1.03 6.68 12.68
CA CYS A 32 0.59 6.12 13.96
C CYS A 32 -0.91 5.81 14.00
N GLU A 33 -1.76 6.70 13.47
CA GLU A 33 -3.21 6.48 13.40
C GLU A 33 -3.57 5.25 12.55
N VAL A 34 -2.91 5.07 11.41
CA VAL A 34 -3.10 3.88 10.57
C VAL A 34 -2.55 2.64 11.25
N SER A 35 -1.39 2.74 11.90
CA SER A 35 -0.77 1.69 12.69
C SER A 35 -1.71 1.14 13.77
N ILE A 36 -2.46 2.01 14.46
CA ILE A 36 -3.50 1.59 15.43
C ILE A 36 -4.63 0.80 14.75
N LYS A 37 -5.05 1.21 13.54
CA LYS A 37 -6.12 0.52 12.80
C LYS A 37 -5.69 -0.85 12.30
N THR A 38 -4.45 -0.98 11.82
CA THR A 38 -3.94 -2.19 11.16
C THR A 38 -3.24 -3.15 12.11
N GLY A 39 -2.87 -2.70 13.31
CA GLY A 39 -2.19 -3.54 14.30
C GLY A 39 -0.70 -3.77 14.03
N ILE A 40 -0.12 -3.13 13.01
CA ILE A 40 1.31 -3.24 12.66
C ILE A 40 2.04 -1.92 12.91
N GLY A 41 3.37 -1.98 12.90
CA GLY A 41 4.23 -0.81 13.12
C GLY A 41 3.98 0.36 12.14
N PRO A 42 4.16 1.61 12.58
CA PRO A 42 3.87 2.79 11.75
C PRO A 42 4.77 2.91 10.51
N MET A 43 5.97 2.34 10.56
CA MET A 43 6.89 2.32 9.41
C MET A 43 6.39 1.49 8.24
N ALA A 44 5.38 0.62 8.42
CA ALA A 44 4.77 -0.14 7.35
C ALA A 44 3.96 0.71 6.35
N GLY A 45 3.68 1.98 6.68
CA GLY A 45 2.99 2.91 5.79
C GLY A 45 3.86 4.08 5.31
N ILE A 46 5.19 4.01 5.48
CA ILE A 46 6.08 5.16 5.25
C ILE A 46 6.16 5.56 3.77
N ALA A 47 6.17 4.59 2.86
CA ALA A 47 6.40 4.87 1.46
C ALA A 47 5.17 5.53 0.84
N GLY A 48 3.98 4.98 1.15
CA GLY A 48 2.69 5.58 0.83
C GLY A 48 2.48 6.94 1.49
N ALA A 49 2.92 7.14 2.74
CA ALA A 49 2.84 8.44 3.40
C ALA A 49 3.69 9.51 2.70
N ILE A 50 4.91 9.16 2.27
CA ILE A 50 5.77 10.08 1.52
C ILE A 50 5.15 10.40 0.15
N ALA A 51 4.66 9.39 -0.56
CA ALA A 51 4.05 9.57 -1.88
C ALA A 51 2.81 10.49 -1.82
N GLU A 52 1.95 10.26 -0.83
CA GLU A 52 0.74 11.07 -0.62
C GLU A 52 1.06 12.51 -0.22
N GLU A 53 2.02 12.72 0.69
CA GLU A 53 2.39 14.06 1.14
C GLU A 53 2.97 14.89 -0.01
N ILE A 54 3.90 14.31 -0.78
CA ILE A 54 4.48 14.97 -1.96
C ILE A 54 3.39 15.24 -3.00
N GLY A 55 2.50 14.27 -3.24
CA GLY A 55 1.41 14.41 -4.19
C GLY A 55 0.46 15.54 -3.83
N LYS A 56 0.05 15.63 -2.56
CA LYS A 56 -0.80 16.72 -2.05
C LYS A 56 -0.12 18.08 -2.19
N GLU A 57 1.17 18.18 -1.86
CA GLU A 57 1.92 19.43 -2.01
C GLU A 57 1.98 19.87 -3.49
N LEU A 58 2.27 18.93 -4.41
CA LEU A 58 2.33 19.23 -5.84
C LEU A 58 0.98 19.64 -6.43
N LEU A 59 -0.13 19.15 -5.88
CA LEU A 59 -1.49 19.53 -6.32
C LEU A 59 -1.83 21.00 -6.06
N HIS A 60 -1.02 21.74 -5.30
CA HIS A 60 -1.13 23.20 -5.24
C HIS A 60 -0.64 23.91 -6.52
N TYR A 61 0.07 23.18 -7.40
CA TYR A 61 0.70 23.73 -8.60
C TYR A 61 0.25 23.04 -9.90
N THR A 62 -0.46 21.91 -9.84
CA THR A 62 -0.96 21.14 -10.98
C THR A 62 -2.26 20.42 -10.64
N ASP A 63 -3.13 20.18 -11.62
CA ASP A 63 -4.39 19.43 -11.46
C ASP A 63 -4.19 17.90 -11.54
N GLU A 64 -3.07 17.46 -12.13
CA GLU A 64 -2.69 16.05 -12.25
C GLU A 64 -1.32 15.78 -11.62
N VAL A 65 -1.21 14.71 -10.84
CA VAL A 65 0.05 14.21 -10.28
C VAL A 65 0.04 12.70 -10.14
N ILE A 66 1.17 12.06 -10.42
CA ILE A 66 1.46 10.67 -10.08
C ILE A 66 2.80 10.68 -9.35
N VAL A 67 2.80 10.25 -8.09
CA VAL A 67 4.02 10.12 -7.28
C VAL A 67 4.22 8.64 -7.00
N GLU A 68 5.32 8.09 -7.51
CA GLU A 68 5.75 6.72 -7.27
C GLU A 68 6.93 6.73 -6.29
N ASN A 69 6.83 5.92 -5.24
CA ASN A 69 7.89 5.69 -4.27
C ASN A 69 8.07 4.19 -4.06
N GLY A 70 8.72 3.52 -5.02
CA GLY A 70 8.85 2.07 -5.04
C GLY A 70 7.53 1.41 -5.47
N GLY A 71 6.99 0.51 -4.64
CA GLY A 71 5.72 -0.17 -4.91
C GLY A 71 4.47 0.68 -4.63
N ASP A 72 4.66 1.91 -4.14
CA ASP A 72 3.62 2.76 -3.58
C ASP A 72 3.39 4.01 -4.43
N ILE A 73 2.15 4.19 -4.86
CA ILE A 73 1.74 5.27 -5.77
C ILE A 73 0.64 6.09 -5.11
N PHE A 74 0.81 7.41 -5.11
CA PHE A 74 -0.31 8.35 -4.98
C PHE A 74 -0.65 8.93 -6.35
N ILE A 75 -1.92 8.92 -6.73
CA ILE A 75 -2.37 9.38 -8.04
C ILE A 75 -3.60 10.29 -7.94
N LYS A 76 -3.52 11.43 -8.64
CA LYS A 76 -4.63 12.30 -9.01
C LYS A 76 -4.54 12.60 -10.50
N THR A 77 -5.59 12.28 -11.25
CA THR A 77 -5.58 12.33 -12.72
C THR A 77 -6.96 12.70 -13.26
N GLU A 78 -7.00 13.38 -14.41
CA GLU A 78 -8.23 13.72 -15.12
C GLU A 78 -8.61 12.66 -16.17
N LYS A 79 -7.66 11.79 -16.53
CA LYS A 79 -7.87 10.69 -17.48
C LYS A 79 -7.69 9.34 -16.80
N ASP A 80 -8.39 8.33 -17.30
CA ASP A 80 -8.19 6.96 -16.86
C ASP A 80 -6.74 6.54 -17.14
N ARG A 81 -6.13 5.83 -16.17
CA ARG A 81 -4.74 5.38 -16.26
C ARG A 81 -4.67 3.87 -16.16
N ILE A 82 -3.68 3.30 -16.81
CA ILE A 82 -3.32 1.89 -16.72
C ILE A 82 -2.04 1.81 -15.89
N ILE A 83 -2.11 1.15 -14.74
CA ILE A 83 -1.00 1.00 -13.81
C ILE A 83 -0.48 -0.43 -13.95
N GLY A 84 0.70 -0.56 -14.56
CA GLY A 84 1.37 -1.84 -14.74
C GLY A 84 1.65 -2.51 -13.40
N ILE A 85 1.38 -3.81 -13.33
CA ILE A 85 1.71 -4.62 -12.16
C ILE A 85 2.85 -5.55 -12.51
N TYR A 86 3.92 -5.48 -11.71
CA TYR A 86 5.09 -6.31 -11.88
C TYR A 86 5.17 -7.37 -10.79
N THR A 87 5.42 -8.61 -11.19
CA THR A 87 5.68 -9.75 -10.30
C THR A 87 6.65 -10.71 -10.98
N GLU A 88 7.49 -11.38 -10.18
CA GLU A 88 8.39 -12.44 -10.67
C GLU A 88 7.65 -13.76 -10.91
N ASN A 89 6.37 -13.87 -10.53
CA ASN A 89 5.57 -15.08 -10.72
C ASN A 89 5.26 -15.29 -12.21
N GLU A 90 5.73 -16.41 -12.77
CA GLU A 90 5.58 -16.71 -14.21
C GLU A 90 4.15 -16.95 -14.67
N LYS A 91 3.24 -17.32 -13.77
CA LYS A 91 1.83 -17.55 -14.08
C LYS A 91 1.02 -16.26 -14.15
N PHE A 92 1.49 -15.20 -13.50
CA PHE A 92 0.82 -13.91 -13.41
C PHE A 92 1.71 -12.83 -14.02
N LYS A 93 1.93 -12.88 -15.33
CA LYS A 93 2.71 -11.86 -16.06
C LYS A 93 1.79 -10.94 -16.86
N ASN A 94 2.33 -9.81 -17.31
CA ASN A 94 1.73 -9.01 -18.39
C ASN A 94 0.31 -8.51 -18.08
N PHE A 95 0.07 -8.08 -16.84
CA PHE A 95 -1.19 -7.48 -16.45
C PHE A 95 -1.01 -6.12 -15.77
N ALA A 96 -2.06 -5.34 -15.80
CA ALA A 96 -2.15 -4.03 -15.19
C ALA A 96 -3.53 -3.84 -14.55
N ILE A 97 -3.68 -2.77 -13.78
CA ILE A 97 -4.98 -2.34 -13.26
C ILE A 97 -5.39 -1.01 -13.90
N LYS A 98 -6.66 -0.88 -14.23
CA LYS A 98 -7.22 0.38 -14.72
C LYS A 98 -7.74 1.21 -13.55
N ILE A 99 -7.26 2.44 -13.47
CA ILE A 99 -7.68 3.44 -12.51
C ILE A 99 -8.54 4.48 -13.21
N LYS A 100 -9.80 4.56 -12.81
CA LYS A 100 -10.74 5.56 -13.32
C LYS A 100 -10.41 6.92 -12.71
N SER A 101 -10.27 7.93 -13.56
CA SER A 101 -9.99 9.33 -13.15
C SER A 101 -10.94 9.82 -12.05
N LYS A 102 -12.25 9.55 -12.18
CA LYS A 102 -13.29 9.88 -11.20
C LYS A 102 -13.06 9.29 -9.80
N ASN A 103 -12.28 8.21 -9.70
CA ASN A 103 -11.96 7.57 -8.42
C ASN A 103 -10.71 8.19 -7.78
N THR A 104 -10.06 9.20 -8.38
CA THR A 104 -8.84 9.83 -7.84
C THR A 104 -9.13 11.18 -7.15
N PRO A 105 -8.41 11.57 -6.08
CA PRO A 105 -7.13 11.01 -5.63
C PRO A 105 -7.28 9.66 -4.91
N LEU A 106 -6.28 8.78 -5.02
CA LEU A 106 -6.17 7.52 -4.30
C LEU A 106 -4.70 7.05 -4.24
N GLY A 107 -4.45 6.08 -3.37
CA GLY A 107 -3.22 5.32 -3.25
C GLY A 107 -3.33 3.92 -3.86
N ILE A 108 -2.25 3.44 -4.46
CA ILE A 108 -2.07 2.07 -4.97
C ILE A 108 -0.73 1.60 -4.43
N CYS A 109 -0.78 0.69 -3.47
CA CYS A 109 0.39 0.31 -2.70
C CYS A 109 0.64 -1.17 -2.79
N SER A 110 1.90 -1.54 -3.00
CA SER A 110 2.27 -2.93 -3.21
C SER A 110 3.40 -3.37 -2.30
N SER A 111 3.28 -4.59 -1.79
CA SER A 111 4.29 -5.26 -1.00
C SER A 111 4.67 -6.58 -1.65
N SER A 112 5.97 -6.91 -1.59
CA SER A 112 6.51 -8.17 -2.10
C SER A 112 7.58 -8.68 -1.15
N SER A 113 7.61 -9.99 -0.95
CA SER A 113 8.67 -10.65 -0.17
C SER A 113 9.88 -11.04 -1.04
N TYR A 114 9.78 -10.82 -2.36
CA TYR A 114 10.78 -11.22 -3.36
C TYR A 114 11.40 -10.03 -4.08
N ILE A 115 10.65 -8.92 -4.21
CA ILE A 115 11.10 -7.69 -4.88
C ILE A 115 11.27 -6.56 -3.86
N GLY A 116 12.52 -6.12 -3.65
CA GLY A 116 12.86 -4.96 -2.81
C GLY A 116 13.48 -5.30 -1.43
N HIS A 117 14.08 -4.30 -0.79
CA HIS A 117 14.77 -4.43 0.52
C HIS A 117 13.88 -4.12 1.74
N SER A 118 12.56 -4.06 1.56
CA SER A 118 11.60 -3.82 2.66
C SER A 118 11.39 -5.12 3.46
N LEU A 119 11.36 -5.02 4.80
CA LEU A 119 11.11 -6.15 5.68
C LEU A 119 9.67 -6.65 5.50
N SER A 120 9.48 -7.68 4.68
CA SER A 120 8.29 -8.53 4.66
C SER A 120 8.63 -9.87 5.31
N PHE A 121 7.78 -10.33 6.23
CA PHE A 121 7.95 -11.58 6.96
C PHE A 121 7.19 -12.75 6.33
N GLY A 122 6.25 -12.48 5.43
CA GLY A 122 5.48 -13.53 4.76
C GLY A 122 6.11 -14.01 3.46
N LYS A 123 5.32 -14.73 2.66
CA LYS A 123 5.77 -15.32 1.38
C LYS A 123 4.84 -14.99 0.22
N ALA A 124 3.98 -13.99 0.38
CA ALA A 124 3.25 -13.43 -0.76
C ALA A 124 4.26 -12.93 -1.79
N GLU A 125 4.05 -13.31 -3.05
CA GLU A 125 4.89 -12.88 -4.16
C GLU A 125 4.58 -11.42 -4.51
N LEU A 126 3.30 -11.08 -4.44
CA LEU A 126 2.82 -9.71 -4.59
C LEU A 126 1.52 -9.54 -3.83
N THR A 127 1.39 -8.40 -3.16
CA THR A 127 0.12 -7.87 -2.67
C THR A 127 -0.02 -6.46 -3.16
N THR A 128 -1.22 -6.06 -3.59
CA THR A 128 -1.54 -4.67 -3.92
C THR A 128 -2.85 -4.26 -3.26
N VAL A 129 -2.90 -3.06 -2.69
CA VAL A 129 -4.08 -2.45 -2.07
C VAL A 129 -4.36 -1.09 -2.69
N ILE A 130 -5.63 -0.81 -2.96
CA ILE A 130 -6.12 0.44 -3.52
C ILE A 130 -7.03 1.12 -2.49
N SER A 131 -6.71 2.35 -2.09
CA SER A 131 -7.49 3.08 -1.08
C SER A 131 -7.46 4.59 -1.28
N LYS A 132 -8.45 5.30 -0.74
CA LYS A 132 -8.41 6.77 -0.63
C LYS A 132 -7.36 7.28 0.38
N ASP A 133 -6.92 6.41 1.27
CA ASP A 133 -5.88 6.66 2.26
C ASP A 133 -4.63 5.85 1.86
N THR A 134 -3.62 6.53 1.31
CA THR A 134 -2.42 5.88 0.76
C THR A 134 -1.60 5.22 1.87
N VAL A 135 -1.58 5.82 3.06
CA VAL A 135 -0.89 5.25 4.24
C VAL A 135 -1.56 3.95 4.68
N LEU A 136 -2.90 3.91 4.63
CA LEU A 136 -3.66 2.68 4.89
C LEU A 136 -3.41 1.62 3.82
N ALA A 137 -3.35 2.00 2.54
CA ALA A 137 -3.04 1.07 1.45
C ALA A 137 -1.67 0.39 1.65
N ASP A 138 -0.61 1.17 1.91
CA ASP A 138 0.75 0.68 2.15
C ASP A 138 0.81 -0.24 3.38
N SER A 139 0.20 0.20 4.48
CA SER A 139 0.15 -0.60 5.72
C SER A 139 -0.60 -1.92 5.52
N LEU A 140 -1.72 -1.91 4.78
CA LEU A 140 -2.48 -3.14 4.50
C LEU A 140 -1.77 -4.05 3.51
N ALA A 141 -1.07 -3.50 2.51
CA ALA A 141 -0.25 -4.29 1.58
C ALA A 141 0.82 -5.05 2.36
N THR A 142 1.49 -4.39 3.31
CA THR A 142 2.44 -5.02 4.23
C THR A 142 1.78 -6.05 5.16
N LEU A 143 0.60 -5.74 5.74
CA LEU A 143 -0.14 -6.66 6.60
C LEU A 143 -0.48 -7.98 5.89
N ILE A 144 -1.07 -7.88 4.69
CA ILE A 144 -1.43 -9.05 3.89
C ILE A 144 -0.18 -9.82 3.49
N GLY A 145 0.85 -9.10 3.00
CA GLY A 145 2.12 -9.69 2.61
C GLY A 145 2.77 -10.51 3.72
N ASN A 146 2.67 -10.04 4.97
CA ASN A 146 3.15 -10.72 6.17
C ASN A 146 2.30 -11.94 6.57
N LYS A 147 0.97 -11.87 6.41
CA LYS A 147 0.06 -12.93 6.84
C LYS A 147 -0.05 -14.09 5.84
N VAL A 148 0.16 -13.83 4.55
CA VAL A 148 0.09 -14.88 3.52
C VAL A 148 1.42 -15.64 3.47
N THR A 149 1.41 -16.88 3.95
CA THR A 149 2.56 -17.78 3.95
C THR A 149 2.38 -18.96 2.99
N ASP A 150 1.12 -19.39 2.80
CA ASP A 150 0.67 -20.44 1.88
C ASP A 150 -0.54 -19.95 1.06
N LYS A 151 -0.78 -20.53 -0.12
CA LYS A 151 -1.90 -20.15 -0.98
C LYS A 151 -3.28 -20.38 -0.36
N ASN A 152 -3.38 -21.20 0.69
CA ASN A 152 -4.62 -21.41 1.45
C ASN A 152 -4.90 -20.28 2.45
N ASP A 153 -3.91 -19.42 2.75
CA ASP A 153 -4.11 -18.25 3.62
C ASP A 153 -4.85 -17.11 2.90
N LEU A 154 -4.80 -17.09 1.57
CA LEU A 154 -5.31 -15.99 0.74
C LEU A 154 -6.74 -15.58 1.11
N ASP A 155 -7.69 -16.50 1.05
CA ASP A 155 -9.10 -16.17 1.31
C ASP A 155 -9.33 -15.72 2.75
N ILE A 156 -8.62 -16.31 3.71
CA ILE A 156 -8.72 -15.95 5.14
C ILE A 156 -8.24 -14.52 5.35
N VAL A 157 -7.07 -14.17 4.80
CA VAL A 157 -6.46 -12.85 4.94
C VAL A 157 -7.28 -11.78 4.20
N MET A 158 -7.77 -12.07 2.99
CA MET A 158 -8.61 -11.13 2.24
C MET A 158 -9.95 -10.89 2.97
N ASN A 159 -10.52 -11.91 3.61
CA ASN A 159 -11.72 -11.76 4.45
C ASN A 159 -11.45 -10.87 5.66
N GLU A 160 -10.31 -10.98 6.33
CA GLU A 160 -9.94 -10.10 7.44
C GLU A 160 -9.84 -8.63 6.97
N VAL A 161 -9.20 -8.40 5.81
CA VAL A 161 -9.01 -7.06 5.25
C VAL A 161 -10.31 -6.47 4.66
N SER A 162 -11.32 -7.29 4.38
CA SER A 162 -12.63 -6.82 3.89
C SER A 162 -13.35 -5.85 4.84
N SER A 163 -12.97 -5.85 6.13
CA SER A 163 -13.49 -4.92 7.13
C SER A 163 -12.97 -3.48 7.01
N TYR A 164 -11.87 -3.27 6.28
CA TYR A 164 -11.27 -1.96 6.09
C TYR A 164 -11.95 -1.21 4.95
N ASN A 165 -12.03 0.12 5.09
CA ASN A 165 -12.56 0.98 4.04
C ASN A 165 -11.53 1.19 2.91
N ILE A 166 -11.43 0.21 2.02
CA ILE A 166 -10.58 0.22 0.83
C ILE A 166 -11.40 0.04 -0.44
N ILE A 167 -10.85 0.44 -1.59
CA ILE A 167 -11.50 0.27 -2.90
C ILE A 167 -11.36 -1.18 -3.36
N GLY A 168 -10.16 -1.74 -3.18
CA GLY A 168 -9.91 -3.13 -3.48
C GLY A 168 -8.50 -3.56 -3.06
N ALA A 169 -8.28 -4.86 -3.04
CA ALA A 169 -6.97 -5.45 -2.85
C ALA A 169 -6.84 -6.76 -3.64
N PHE A 170 -5.62 -7.15 -4.00
CA PHE A 170 -5.33 -8.50 -4.46
C PHE A 170 -4.00 -8.99 -3.93
N ALA A 171 -3.87 -10.31 -3.81
CA ALA A 171 -2.64 -10.96 -3.40
C ALA A 171 -2.38 -12.22 -4.24
N ILE A 172 -1.12 -12.46 -4.56
CA ILE A 172 -0.65 -13.57 -5.38
C ILE A 172 0.23 -14.49 -4.53
N LYS A 173 -0.07 -15.79 -4.59
CA LYS A 173 0.75 -16.83 -4.00
C LYS A 173 0.70 -18.11 -4.84
N ASP A 174 1.87 -18.50 -5.34
CA ASP A 174 2.12 -19.71 -6.14
C ASP A 174 1.30 -19.73 -7.44
N ASP A 175 0.14 -20.38 -7.43
CA ASP A 175 -0.74 -20.53 -8.60
C ASP A 175 -2.11 -19.89 -8.39
N ARG A 176 -2.25 -19.07 -7.33
CA ARG A 176 -3.51 -18.44 -6.96
C ARG A 176 -3.38 -16.93 -6.82
N ILE A 177 -4.45 -16.26 -7.19
CA ILE A 177 -4.71 -14.85 -6.90
C ILE A 177 -6.03 -14.77 -6.14
N ALA A 178 -6.05 -14.01 -5.04
CA ALA A 178 -7.29 -13.62 -4.37
C ALA A 178 -7.52 -12.13 -4.57
N ILE A 179 -8.79 -11.75 -4.77
CA ILE A 179 -9.21 -10.40 -5.13
C ILE A 179 -10.35 -9.99 -4.20
N LEU A 180 -10.30 -8.76 -3.73
CA LEU A 180 -11.30 -8.11 -2.89
C LEU A 180 -11.65 -6.75 -3.52
N GLY A 181 -12.95 -6.41 -3.52
CA GLY A 181 -13.42 -5.10 -3.96
C GLY A 181 -13.39 -4.89 -5.48
N GLU A 182 -13.32 -3.63 -5.89
CA GLU A 182 -13.44 -3.23 -7.29
C GLU A 182 -12.06 -3.05 -7.95
N ILE A 183 -11.62 -4.08 -8.67
CA ILE A 183 -10.36 -4.05 -9.44
C ILE A 183 -10.62 -4.42 -10.89
N GLU A 184 -10.32 -3.50 -11.80
CA GLU A 184 -10.42 -3.72 -13.25
C GLU A 184 -9.04 -4.11 -13.79
N PHE A 185 -8.80 -5.42 -13.90
CA PHE A 185 -7.58 -5.97 -14.50
C PHE A 185 -7.62 -5.83 -16.02
N VAL A 186 -6.48 -5.50 -16.60
CA VAL A 186 -6.28 -5.46 -18.05
C VAL A 186 -5.00 -6.20 -18.41
N GLU A 187 -5.00 -6.85 -19.57
CA GLU A 187 -3.81 -7.47 -20.15
C GLU A 187 -2.95 -6.39 -20.84
N VAL A 188 -1.64 -6.47 -20.68
CA VAL A 188 -0.66 -5.58 -21.32
C VAL A 188 0.35 -6.41 -22.10
N GLY A 189 0.40 -6.22 -23.42
CA GLY A 189 1.26 -6.97 -24.34
C GLY A 189 2.70 -6.48 -24.39
#